data_AF-A0A373C286-F1
#
_entry.id   AF-A0A373C286-F1
#
_cell.length_a   1.000
_cell.length_b   1.000
_cell.length_c   1.000
_cell.angle_alpha   90.00
_cell.angle_beta   90.00
_cell.angle_gamma   90.00
#
_symmetry.space_group_name_H-M   'P 1'
#
loop_
_entity.id
_entity.type
_entity.pdbx_description
1 polymer ?
#
loop_
_entity_poly.entity_id
_entity_poly.type
_entity_poly.pdbx_seq_one_letter_code
_entity_poly.pdbx_strand_id
1 'polypeptide(L)'
;MKKAIGAGWQDKKYNELGVVVRDCNKALNDILVIMLQAEKYVALLAKSLSEYESVQLGSTNGISASTPQTSSFAVTPSSADTTTFESNTFGSNLAFVQDRLSAERYFSRGNHYEEYRDYWENGNYTFSRNENPELVYVRARDIEGVYLSDRELGNPEGFWTRNGREGWSRENILRRASHIQDVRQNTESGMSLDELSQNPVLDDTIRSYYNNPVQVAQVGSYYVFQSDGRHRTLAAQSLDTYIPVLVTGSYTRND
;
A
#
# COMPACT_ATOMS: atom_id res chain seq x y z
N MET A 1 -10.31 -53.91 6.88
CA MET A 1 -10.79 -52.75 7.67
C MET A 1 -10.17 -51.47 7.10
N LYS A 2 -10.91 -50.36 6.97
CA LYS A 2 -10.32 -49.05 6.67
C LYS A 2 -9.81 -48.44 7.98
N LYS A 3 -8.53 -48.02 8.05
CA LYS A 3 -8.07 -47.11 9.10
C LYS A 3 -8.41 -45.68 8.68
N ALA A 4 -9.03 -44.91 9.55
CA ALA A 4 -9.33 -43.50 9.28
C ALA A 4 -8.05 -42.66 9.36
N ILE A 5 -7.81 -41.83 8.34
CA ILE A 5 -6.85 -40.73 8.38
C ILE A 5 -7.69 -39.48 8.65
N GLY A 6 -7.84 -39.11 9.92
CA GLY A 6 -8.94 -38.23 10.34
C GLY A 6 -8.81 -37.65 11.75
N ALA A 7 -7.58 -37.44 12.22
CA ALA A 7 -7.28 -36.60 13.38
C ALA A 7 -6.17 -35.64 12.96
N GLY A 8 -6.30 -34.36 13.31
CA GLY A 8 -5.30 -33.34 12.99
C GLY A 8 -3.97 -33.59 13.69
N TRP A 9 -2.90 -32.98 13.18
CA TRP A 9 -1.59 -33.00 13.82
C TRP A 9 -1.67 -32.19 15.12
N GLN A 10 -1.92 -32.90 16.22
CA GLN A 10 -2.17 -32.36 17.56
C GLN A 10 -1.39 -33.15 18.64
N ASP A 11 -0.41 -33.96 18.22
CA ASP A 11 0.44 -34.71 19.15
C ASP A 11 1.47 -33.81 19.84
N LYS A 12 2.13 -34.36 20.87
CA LYS A 12 3.11 -33.64 21.69
C LYS A 12 4.28 -33.09 20.87
N LYS A 13 4.74 -33.82 19.85
CA LYS A 13 5.87 -33.41 19.00
C LYS A 13 5.48 -32.29 18.04
N TYR A 14 4.25 -32.29 17.52
CA TYR A 14 3.74 -31.18 16.72
C TYR A 14 3.69 -29.87 17.54
N ASN A 15 3.22 -29.97 18.79
CA ASN A 15 3.20 -28.84 19.72
C ASN A 15 4.61 -28.38 20.14
N GLU A 16 5.54 -29.30 20.39
CA GLU A 16 6.96 -29.00 20.65
C GLU A 16 7.63 -28.30 19.45
N LEU A 17 7.39 -28.80 18.23
CA LEU A 17 7.85 -28.17 16.99
C LEU A 17 7.26 -26.77 16.81
N GLY A 18 5.98 -26.58 17.15
CA GLY A 18 5.31 -25.28 17.14
C GLY A 18 5.86 -24.29 18.18
N VAL A 19 6.46 -24.75 19.28
CA VAL A 19 7.25 -23.90 20.19
C VAL A 19 8.56 -23.51 19.51
N VAL A 20 9.36 -24.49 19.05
CA VAL A 20 10.66 -24.24 18.39
C VAL A 20 10.54 -23.28 17.21
N VAL A 21 9.53 -23.41 16.36
CA VAL A 21 9.30 -22.50 15.22
C VAL A 21 8.99 -21.07 15.67
N ARG A 22 8.27 -20.88 16.78
CA ARG A 22 8.02 -19.54 17.35
C ARG A 22 9.27 -18.93 17.96
N ASP A 23 10.06 -19.72 18.67
CA ASP A 23 11.33 -19.26 19.27
C ASP A 23 12.36 -18.90 18.19
N CYS A 24 12.47 -19.70 17.12
CA CYS A 24 13.27 -19.36 15.94
C CYS A 24 12.78 -18.08 15.26
N ASN A 25 11.47 -17.91 15.07
CA ASN A 25 10.93 -16.69 14.47
C ASN A 25 11.22 -15.46 15.35
N LYS A 26 11.09 -15.58 16.69
CA LYS A 26 11.48 -14.51 17.62
C LYS A 26 12.96 -14.16 17.48
N ALA A 27 13.86 -15.16 17.56
CA ALA A 27 15.30 -14.94 17.44
C ALA A 27 15.70 -14.29 16.10
N LEU A 28 15.01 -14.63 15.00
CA LEU A 28 15.22 -13.99 13.70
C LEU A 28 14.77 -12.52 13.68
N ASN A 29 13.69 -12.16 14.38
CA ASN A 29 13.27 -10.77 14.55
C ASN A 29 14.22 -9.99 15.48
N ASP A 30 14.70 -10.61 16.56
CA ASP A 30 15.71 -10.02 17.45
C ASP A 30 17.02 -9.74 16.69
N ILE A 31 17.47 -10.67 15.83
CA ILE A 31 18.61 -10.47 14.91
C ILE A 31 18.33 -9.35 13.90
N LEU A 32 17.13 -9.28 13.30
CA LEU A 32 16.75 -8.23 12.36
C LEU A 32 16.83 -6.84 13.02
N VAL A 33 16.37 -6.68 14.26
CA VAL A 33 16.50 -5.43 15.02
C VAL A 33 17.97 -5.06 15.26
N ILE A 34 18.83 -6.03 15.58
CA ILE A 34 20.28 -5.81 15.74
C ILE A 34 20.92 -5.38 14.42
N MET A 35 20.54 -5.99 13.29
CA MET A 35 21.06 -5.62 11.96
C MET A 35 20.60 -4.21 11.54
N LEU A 36 19.33 -3.86 11.77
CA LEU A 36 18.80 -2.50 11.56
C LEU A 36 19.47 -1.47 12.47
N GLN A 37 19.99 -1.87 13.64
CA GLN A 37 20.79 -0.97 14.49
C GLN A 37 22.25 -0.87 14.04
N ALA A 38 22.84 -1.93 13.49
CA ALA A 38 24.17 -1.88 12.86
C ALA A 38 24.16 -0.98 11.61
N GLU A 39 23.10 -1.08 10.79
CA GLU A 39 22.86 -0.24 9.61
C GLU A 39 22.86 1.26 9.95
N LYS A 40 22.23 1.66 11.05
CA LYS A 40 22.27 3.06 11.55
C LYS A 40 23.70 3.57 11.78
N TYR A 41 24.61 2.75 12.32
CA TYR A 41 26.00 3.17 12.52
C TYR A 41 26.78 3.29 11.20
N VAL A 42 26.48 2.44 10.21
CA VAL A 42 27.07 2.53 8.86
C VAL A 42 26.52 3.77 8.12
N ALA A 43 25.22 4.03 8.21
CA ALA A 43 24.59 5.22 7.62
C ALA A 43 25.12 6.52 8.25
N LEU A 44 25.32 6.57 9.58
CA LEU A 44 25.96 7.70 10.26
C LEU A 44 27.41 7.92 9.80
N LEU A 45 28.18 6.85 9.60
CA LEU A 45 29.55 6.94 9.07
C LEU A 45 29.54 7.50 7.65
N ALA A 46 28.71 6.94 6.75
CA ALA A 46 28.57 7.41 5.36
C ALA A 46 28.09 8.87 5.29
N LYS A 47 27.13 9.27 6.14
CA LYS A 47 26.69 10.65 6.26
C LYS A 47 27.81 11.59 6.70
N SER A 48 28.58 11.22 7.73
CA SER A 48 29.72 12.03 8.20
C SER A 48 30.82 12.22 7.15
N LEU A 49 30.95 11.27 6.22
CA LEU A 49 31.84 11.37 5.07
C LEU A 49 31.27 12.33 4.00
N SER A 50 29.98 12.22 3.68
CA SER A 50 29.33 13.07 2.66
C SER A 50 29.16 14.53 3.11
N GLU A 51 28.90 14.79 4.40
CA GLU A 51 28.86 16.15 4.97
C GLU A 51 30.23 16.85 4.92
N TYR A 52 31.33 16.11 4.78
CA TYR A 52 32.67 16.64 4.55
C TYR A 52 32.90 17.05 3.07
N GLU A 53 32.08 16.55 2.15
CA GLU A 53 32.24 16.75 0.70
C GLU A 53 31.29 17.82 0.11
N SER A 54 30.10 18.02 0.69
CA SER A 54 28.95 18.62 -0.01
C SER A 54 28.75 20.14 0.09
N VAL A 55 29.81 20.97 0.13
CA VAL A 55 29.70 22.44 0.36
C VAL A 55 29.62 23.26 -0.95
N GLN A 56 28.42 23.36 -1.58
CA GLN A 56 28.03 24.45 -2.51
C GLN A 56 26.51 24.49 -2.87
N LEU A 57 26.05 25.47 -3.68
CA LEU A 57 24.64 25.96 -3.69
C LEU A 57 23.81 25.78 -4.99
N GLY A 58 22.53 25.36 -4.85
CA GLY A 58 21.33 26.20 -5.18
C GLY A 58 20.60 26.19 -6.55
N SER A 59 19.30 25.81 -6.54
CA SER A 59 18.14 26.39 -7.32
C SER A 59 17.96 26.14 -8.85
N THR A 60 16.78 26.19 -9.53
CA THR A 60 15.32 25.97 -9.22
C THR A 60 14.43 25.97 -10.51
N ASN A 61 13.38 25.11 -10.56
CA ASN A 61 11.99 25.25 -11.13
C ASN A 61 11.64 25.61 -12.62
N GLY A 62 10.53 25.02 -13.14
CA GLY A 62 9.74 25.48 -14.33
C GLY A 62 8.62 24.51 -14.81
N ILE A 63 7.42 25.00 -15.23
CA ILE A 63 6.19 24.19 -15.58
C ILE A 63 5.33 24.87 -16.68
N SER A 64 4.61 24.12 -17.55
CA SER A 64 3.34 24.52 -18.28
C SER A 64 2.65 23.33 -19.02
N ALA A 65 1.37 23.46 -19.43
CA ALA A 65 0.48 22.35 -19.89
C ALA A 65 -0.62 22.75 -20.94
N SER A 66 -1.52 21.80 -21.33
CA SER A 66 -2.89 21.92 -21.94
C SER A 66 -3.24 21.17 -23.27
N THR A 67 -4.55 21.11 -23.65
CA THR A 67 -5.30 20.02 -24.37
C THR A 67 -6.49 20.59 -25.24
N PRO A 68 -7.54 19.89 -25.80
CA PRO A 68 -7.95 18.44 -25.97
C PRO A 68 -8.63 18.05 -27.36
N GLN A 69 -9.30 16.87 -27.45
CA GLN A 69 -10.41 16.40 -28.37
C GLN A 69 -10.05 15.66 -29.71
N THR A 70 -10.87 14.77 -30.33
CA THR A 70 -12.34 14.46 -30.26
C THR A 70 -12.74 12.94 -30.31
N SER A 71 -13.97 12.65 -29.83
CA SER A 71 -14.90 11.47 -29.97
C SER A 71 -14.60 10.34 -31.00
N SER A 72 -14.96 9.06 -30.80
CA SER A 72 -16.18 8.41 -30.24
C SER A 72 -15.90 6.89 -29.97
N PHE A 73 -16.75 5.97 -29.46
CA PHE A 73 -18.21 5.87 -29.21
C PHE A 73 -18.55 5.49 -27.73
N ALA A 74 -19.41 4.48 -27.44
CA ALA A 74 -19.98 4.25 -26.10
C ALA A 74 -20.21 2.77 -25.68
N VAL A 75 -19.41 2.27 -24.73
CA VAL A 75 -19.90 2.09 -23.35
C VAL A 75 -19.76 3.47 -22.69
N THR A 76 -20.62 3.89 -21.75
CA THR A 76 -20.53 5.21 -21.12
C THR A 76 -19.10 5.46 -20.59
N PRO A 77 -18.27 6.31 -21.21
CA PRO A 77 -16.87 6.41 -20.83
C PRO A 77 -16.79 7.18 -19.53
N SER A 78 -16.32 6.51 -18.47
CA SER A 78 -15.93 7.21 -17.26
C SER A 78 -14.82 8.20 -17.61
N SER A 79 -14.81 9.39 -17.01
CA SER A 79 -13.84 10.43 -17.32
C SER A 79 -12.38 9.97 -17.11
N ALA A 80 -12.22 8.89 -16.33
CA ALA A 80 -11.05 8.03 -16.19
C ALA A 80 -10.30 7.67 -17.49
N ASP A 81 -10.98 7.40 -18.61
CA ASP A 81 -10.26 6.90 -19.80
C ASP A 81 -9.40 7.96 -20.50
N THR A 82 -9.79 9.23 -20.35
CA THR A 82 -9.15 10.41 -20.96
C THR A 82 -8.17 11.11 -20.02
N THR A 83 -7.90 10.59 -18.81
CA THR A 83 -6.99 11.24 -17.86
C THR A 83 -5.52 11.05 -18.24
N THR A 84 -4.92 12.07 -18.85
CA THR A 84 -3.46 12.20 -18.93
C THR A 84 -2.90 12.54 -17.56
N PHE A 85 -2.04 11.68 -17.01
CA PHE A 85 -1.45 11.87 -15.68
C PHE A 85 -0.07 12.56 -15.78
N GLU A 86 -0.04 13.88 -16.01
CA GLU A 86 1.16 14.68 -16.40
C GLU A 86 2.31 14.80 -15.36
N SER A 87 2.80 13.71 -14.75
CA SER A 87 3.97 13.78 -13.85
C SER A 87 4.69 12.46 -13.62
N ASN A 88 6.03 12.45 -13.74
CA ASN A 88 6.86 11.29 -13.37
C ASN A 88 7.03 11.13 -11.84
N THR A 89 6.22 11.82 -11.04
CA THR A 89 6.29 11.83 -9.56
C THR A 89 5.14 11.04 -8.93
N PHE A 90 5.02 11.07 -7.60
CA PHE A 90 3.84 10.58 -6.88
C PHE A 90 2.57 11.43 -7.11
N GLY A 91 2.69 12.60 -7.74
CA GLY A 91 1.57 13.52 -8.02
C GLY A 91 1.37 14.57 -6.92
N SER A 92 0.84 15.74 -7.30
CA SER A 92 0.66 16.92 -6.44
C SER A 92 -0.21 16.70 -5.20
N ASN A 93 -1.10 15.70 -5.25
CA ASN A 93 -2.11 15.45 -4.23
C ASN A 93 -1.57 14.58 -3.06
N LEU A 94 -0.36 14.04 -3.20
CA LEU A 94 0.30 13.24 -2.16
C LEU A 94 1.37 14.08 -1.45
N ALA A 95 1.20 14.23 -0.15
CA ALA A 95 2.27 14.69 0.74
C ALA A 95 2.91 13.47 1.42
N PHE A 96 4.21 13.51 1.63
CA PHE A 96 4.96 12.49 2.35
C PHE A 96 5.62 13.10 3.58
N VAL A 97 5.59 12.38 4.71
CA VAL A 97 6.18 12.83 5.97
C VAL A 97 7.17 11.77 6.44
N GLN A 98 8.37 12.21 6.85
CA GLN A 98 9.42 11.33 7.35
C GLN A 98 8.99 10.66 8.66
N ASP A 99 9.28 9.37 8.79
CA ASP A 99 9.02 8.61 10.01
C ASP A 99 10.02 8.99 11.10
N ARG A 100 9.52 9.45 12.26
CA ARG A 100 10.37 9.77 13.41
C ARG A 100 11.12 8.56 13.97
N LEU A 101 10.62 7.34 13.72
CA LEU A 101 11.26 6.09 14.13
C LEU A 101 12.30 5.59 13.11
N SER A 102 12.36 6.17 11.91
CA SER A 102 13.25 5.72 10.82
C SER A 102 13.47 6.81 9.78
N ALA A 103 14.66 7.43 9.80
CA ALA A 103 15.04 8.47 8.84
C ALA A 103 14.91 8.02 7.36
N GLU A 104 15.13 6.73 7.08
CA GLU A 104 15.07 6.17 5.71
C GLU A 104 13.64 5.84 5.21
N ARG A 105 12.61 6.22 5.96
CA ARG A 105 11.21 5.89 5.70
C ARG A 105 10.33 7.13 5.72
N TYR A 106 9.44 7.23 4.74
CA TYR A 106 8.36 8.21 4.70
C TYR A 106 7.02 7.49 4.66
N PHE A 107 5.98 8.08 5.22
CA PHE A 107 4.59 7.68 5.00
C PHE A 107 3.90 8.67 4.08
N SER A 108 2.97 8.21 3.23
CA SER A 108 2.00 9.14 2.64
C SER A 108 1.10 9.69 3.75
N ARG A 109 0.74 10.97 3.64
CA ARG A 109 -0.12 11.65 4.62
C ARG A 109 -1.58 11.54 4.18
N GLY A 110 -2.32 10.62 4.79
CA GLY A 110 -3.76 10.54 4.64
C GLY A 110 -4.51 11.59 5.47
N ASN A 111 -5.77 11.29 5.76
CA ASN A 111 -6.70 12.15 6.49
C ASN A 111 -6.57 12.05 8.03
N HIS A 112 -5.98 10.95 8.52
CA HIS A 112 -5.88 10.56 9.93
C HIS A 112 -4.42 10.44 10.40
N TYR A 113 -3.50 11.14 9.73
CA TYR A 113 -2.06 11.03 9.99
C TYR A 113 -1.66 11.40 11.42
N GLU A 114 -2.38 12.32 12.08
CA GLU A 114 -2.04 12.74 13.44
C GLU A 114 -2.39 11.65 14.47
N GLU A 115 -3.49 10.92 14.24
CA GLU A 115 -3.92 9.73 14.99
C GLU A 115 -3.04 8.51 14.67
N TYR A 116 -2.72 8.30 13.39
CA TYR A 116 -1.77 7.27 12.95
C TYR A 116 -0.40 7.45 13.59
N ARG A 117 0.06 8.70 13.75
CA ARG A 117 1.31 8.98 14.44
C ARG A 117 1.25 8.59 15.92
N ASP A 118 0.15 8.84 16.64
CA ASP A 118 0.00 8.38 18.03
C ASP A 118 0.06 6.85 18.12
N TYR A 119 -0.65 6.17 17.22
CA TYR A 119 -0.60 4.71 17.06
C TYR A 119 0.82 4.19 16.80
N TRP A 120 1.55 4.82 15.86
CA TRP A 120 2.85 4.37 15.39
C TRP A 120 3.99 4.70 16.37
N GLU A 121 4.02 5.91 16.95
CA GLU A 121 5.08 6.35 17.85
C GLU A 121 4.94 5.78 19.27
N ASN A 122 3.71 5.55 19.77
CA ASN A 122 3.50 5.04 21.14
C ASN A 122 3.46 3.50 21.22
N GLY A 123 3.07 2.80 20.16
CA GLY A 123 3.02 1.33 20.10
C GLY A 123 2.07 0.62 21.10
N ASN A 124 1.33 1.36 21.92
CA ASN A 124 0.48 0.81 22.98
C ASN A 124 -0.88 0.27 22.47
N TYR A 125 -0.82 -0.67 21.52
CA TYR A 125 -1.98 -1.25 20.84
C TYR A 125 -1.87 -2.77 20.74
N THR A 126 -2.95 -3.47 21.03
CA THR A 126 -3.08 -4.93 20.81
C THR A 126 -3.78 -5.19 19.47
N PHE A 127 -3.17 -6.04 18.64
CA PHE A 127 -3.78 -6.51 17.39
C PHE A 127 -4.73 -7.69 17.64
N SER A 128 -5.94 -7.59 17.11
CA SER A 128 -6.90 -8.68 16.98
C SER A 128 -7.02 -9.10 15.52
N ARG A 129 -6.80 -10.39 15.22
CA ARG A 129 -6.99 -10.93 13.87
C ARG A 129 -8.48 -11.15 13.59
N ASN A 130 -8.96 -10.72 12.43
CA ASN A 130 -10.26 -11.15 11.94
C ASN A 130 -10.13 -12.57 11.35
N GLU A 131 -10.93 -13.52 11.85
CA GLU A 131 -10.99 -14.90 11.34
C GLU A 131 -11.68 -14.98 9.97
N ASN A 132 -12.59 -14.05 9.67
CA ASN A 132 -13.31 -13.94 8.40
C ASN A 132 -13.12 -12.52 7.82
N PRO A 133 -11.96 -12.22 7.19
CA PRO A 133 -11.63 -10.89 6.70
C PRO A 133 -12.70 -10.33 5.75
N GLU A 134 -13.19 -9.12 6.05
CA GLU A 134 -14.30 -8.48 5.34
C GLU A 134 -13.81 -7.60 4.19
N LEU A 135 -14.52 -7.60 3.07
CA LEU A 135 -14.26 -6.71 1.94
C LEU A 135 -15.04 -5.39 2.12
N VAL A 136 -14.35 -4.31 2.45
CA VAL A 136 -14.94 -3.01 2.78
C VAL A 136 -14.50 -1.96 1.77
N TYR A 137 -15.39 -1.04 1.37
CA TYR A 137 -15.00 0.15 0.60
C TYR A 137 -14.63 1.29 1.53
N VAL A 138 -13.38 1.73 1.45
CA VAL A 138 -12.83 2.83 2.27
C VAL A 138 -12.29 3.92 1.35
N ARG A 139 -12.29 5.19 1.78
CA ARG A 139 -11.60 6.24 1.02
C ARG A 139 -10.10 5.94 1.10
N ALA A 140 -9.39 5.98 -0.03
CA ALA A 140 -7.98 5.60 -0.05
C ALA A 140 -7.10 6.45 0.89
N ARG A 141 -7.51 7.72 1.13
CA ARG A 141 -6.86 8.65 2.06
C ARG A 141 -7.12 8.34 3.54
N ASP A 142 -8.03 7.44 3.88
CA ASP A 142 -8.24 6.98 5.26
C ASP A 142 -7.37 5.75 5.59
N ILE A 143 -6.51 5.34 4.66
CA ILE A 143 -5.50 4.28 4.82
C ILE A 143 -4.13 4.93 5.08
N GLU A 144 -3.67 4.85 6.31
CA GLU A 144 -2.39 5.40 6.77
C GLU A 144 -1.28 4.34 6.78
N GLY A 145 -0.04 4.76 6.98
CA GLY A 145 1.12 3.86 7.07
C GLY A 145 1.61 3.28 5.74
N VAL A 146 1.08 3.76 4.60
CA VAL A 146 1.60 3.41 3.27
C VAL A 146 2.98 4.04 3.09
N TYR A 147 4.03 3.24 3.24
CA TYR A 147 5.39 3.73 3.35
C TYR A 147 6.18 3.72 2.04
N LEU A 148 7.16 4.60 1.94
CA LEU A 148 8.23 4.62 0.93
C LEU A 148 9.58 4.66 1.64
N SER A 149 10.60 4.08 1.00
CA SER A 149 12.01 4.33 1.35
C SER A 149 12.53 5.62 0.70
N ASP A 150 13.62 6.20 1.22
CA ASP A 150 14.35 7.32 0.58
C ASP A 150 14.62 7.09 -0.91
N ARG A 151 15.02 5.86 -1.26
CA ARG A 151 15.27 5.45 -2.64
C ARG A 151 14.01 5.45 -3.51
N GLU A 152 12.85 5.08 -2.97
CA GLU A 152 11.58 5.10 -3.70
C GLU A 152 11.01 6.52 -3.80
N LEU A 153 11.20 7.36 -2.79
CA LEU A 153 10.80 8.77 -2.83
C LEU A 153 11.67 9.56 -3.83
N GLY A 154 12.98 9.32 -3.82
CA GLY A 154 13.95 9.92 -4.76
C GLY A 154 13.92 9.33 -6.17
N ASN A 155 13.30 8.15 -6.37
CA ASN A 155 13.05 7.57 -7.70
C ASN A 155 11.61 7.03 -7.82
N PRO A 156 10.62 7.93 -8.04
CA PRO A 156 9.23 7.53 -8.21
C PRO A 156 9.00 6.63 -9.43
N GLU A 157 9.74 6.82 -10.53
CA GLU A 157 9.65 5.98 -11.72
C GLU A 157 10.04 4.52 -11.43
N GLY A 158 11.15 4.32 -10.71
CA GLY A 158 11.60 3.01 -10.25
C GLY A 158 10.60 2.32 -9.32
N PHE A 159 9.93 3.10 -8.45
CA PHE A 159 8.81 2.62 -7.67
C PHE A 159 7.64 2.17 -8.58
N TRP A 160 7.11 3.08 -9.40
CA TRP A 160 5.90 2.84 -10.20
C TRP A 160 6.05 1.72 -11.24
N THR A 161 7.19 1.66 -11.92
CA THR A 161 7.49 0.60 -12.90
C THR A 161 7.88 -0.73 -12.23
N ARG A 162 8.00 -0.76 -10.90
CA ARG A 162 8.51 -1.89 -10.11
C ARG A 162 9.89 -2.35 -10.63
N ASN A 163 10.75 -1.39 -10.95
CA ASN A 163 12.02 -1.55 -11.66
C ASN A 163 11.88 -2.15 -13.08
N GLY A 164 11.05 -1.54 -13.92
CA GLY A 164 10.94 -1.90 -15.34
C GLY A 164 10.21 -3.22 -15.64
N ARG A 165 9.27 -3.64 -14.78
CA ARG A 165 8.48 -4.86 -15.04
C ARG A 165 7.41 -4.61 -16.10
N GLU A 166 7.32 -5.49 -17.09
CA GLU A 166 6.31 -5.38 -18.16
C GLU A 166 4.88 -5.24 -17.61
N GLY A 167 4.10 -4.32 -18.20
CA GLY A 167 2.76 -3.94 -17.74
C GLY A 167 2.71 -2.98 -16.54
N TRP A 168 3.83 -2.77 -15.82
CA TRP A 168 3.88 -1.83 -14.69
C TRP A 168 4.37 -0.46 -15.15
N SER A 169 3.44 0.50 -15.13
CA SER A 169 3.72 1.93 -15.25
C SER A 169 2.81 2.69 -14.29
N ARG A 170 3.18 3.92 -13.95
CA ARG A 170 2.37 4.81 -13.11
C ARG A 170 0.98 5.00 -13.72
N GLU A 171 0.93 5.24 -15.04
CA GLU A 171 -0.28 5.55 -15.80
C GLU A 171 -1.22 4.34 -15.89
N ASN A 172 -0.69 3.12 -15.98
CA ASN A 172 -1.50 1.89 -15.94
C ASN A 172 -2.12 1.71 -14.55
N ILE A 173 -1.35 1.91 -13.48
CA ILE A 173 -1.82 1.73 -12.10
C ILE A 173 -2.85 2.81 -11.72
N LEU A 174 -2.67 4.04 -12.21
CA LEU A 174 -3.63 5.14 -12.06
C LEU A 174 -4.89 4.94 -12.90
N ARG A 175 -4.80 4.47 -14.16
CA ARG A 175 -5.99 4.11 -14.96
C ARG A 175 -6.82 3.05 -14.25
N ARG A 176 -6.18 1.99 -13.75
CA ARG A 176 -6.87 0.96 -12.94
C ARG A 176 -7.44 1.52 -11.63
N ALA A 177 -6.90 2.62 -11.10
CA ALA A 177 -7.43 3.27 -9.90
C ALA A 177 -8.65 4.16 -10.21
N SER A 178 -8.71 4.81 -11.37
CA SER A 178 -9.81 5.69 -11.74
C SER A 178 -11.10 4.92 -12.08
N HIS A 179 -11.01 3.71 -12.64
CA HIS A 179 -12.17 2.86 -12.94
C HIS A 179 -12.79 2.10 -11.74
N ILE A 180 -12.25 2.27 -10.52
CA ILE A 180 -12.77 1.54 -9.34
C ILE A 180 -14.23 1.91 -9.04
N GLN A 181 -14.61 3.17 -9.21
CA GLN A 181 -16.00 3.60 -9.01
C GLN A 181 -16.93 3.05 -10.09
N ASP A 182 -16.43 2.86 -11.32
CA ASP A 182 -17.21 2.27 -12.41
C ASP A 182 -17.57 0.82 -12.06
N VAL A 183 -16.59 0.00 -11.68
CA VAL A 183 -16.83 -1.39 -11.25
C VAL A 183 -17.80 -1.42 -10.06
N ARG A 184 -17.61 -0.53 -9.07
CA ARG A 184 -18.51 -0.40 -7.92
C ARG A 184 -19.95 -0.13 -8.34
N GLN A 185 -20.21 0.93 -9.11
CA GLN A 185 -21.55 1.32 -9.53
C GLN A 185 -22.26 0.24 -10.38
N ASN A 186 -21.49 -0.48 -11.20
CA ASN A 186 -22.04 -1.60 -11.97
C ASN A 186 -22.38 -2.81 -11.07
N THR A 187 -21.55 -3.11 -10.05
CA THR A 187 -21.90 -4.15 -9.05
C THR A 187 -23.07 -3.75 -8.15
N GLU A 188 -23.18 -2.47 -7.76
CA GLU A 188 -24.31 -1.94 -6.98
C GLU A 188 -25.63 -1.90 -7.79
N SER A 189 -25.56 -1.93 -9.13
CA SER A 189 -26.71 -2.11 -10.02
C SER A 189 -26.97 -3.57 -10.43
N GLY A 190 -26.22 -4.52 -9.87
CA GLY A 190 -26.52 -5.96 -9.94
C GLY A 190 -25.72 -6.77 -10.95
N MET A 191 -24.74 -6.18 -11.67
CA MET A 191 -23.84 -6.95 -12.53
C MET A 191 -22.76 -7.68 -11.71
N SER A 192 -22.40 -8.89 -12.13
CA SER A 192 -21.31 -9.66 -11.54
C SER A 192 -19.94 -9.16 -12.00
N LEU A 193 -18.88 -9.49 -11.23
CA LEU A 193 -17.50 -9.21 -11.64
C LEU A 193 -17.12 -9.99 -12.92
N ASP A 194 -17.65 -11.19 -13.12
CA ASP A 194 -17.39 -12.01 -14.31
C ASP A 194 -17.96 -11.39 -15.61
N GLU A 195 -19.12 -10.73 -15.51
CA GLU A 195 -19.71 -9.94 -16.61
C GLU A 195 -18.90 -8.66 -16.87
N LEU A 196 -18.43 -7.98 -15.82
CA LEU A 196 -17.65 -6.75 -15.96
C LEU A 196 -16.22 -7.00 -16.48
N SER A 197 -15.60 -8.14 -16.15
CA SER A 197 -14.34 -8.59 -16.75
C SER A 197 -14.43 -8.91 -18.25
N GLN A 198 -15.61 -8.88 -18.88
CA GLN A 198 -15.71 -8.91 -20.35
C GLN A 198 -15.30 -7.57 -20.99
N ASN A 199 -15.24 -6.47 -20.23
CA ASN A 199 -14.62 -5.22 -20.65
C ASN A 199 -13.13 -5.22 -20.25
N PRO A 200 -12.16 -5.18 -21.20
CA PRO A 200 -10.73 -5.23 -20.88
C PRO A 200 -10.23 -4.13 -19.93
N VAL A 201 -10.87 -2.96 -19.92
CA VAL A 201 -10.52 -1.83 -19.04
C VAL A 201 -10.96 -2.11 -17.59
N LEU A 202 -12.10 -2.78 -17.42
CA LEU A 202 -12.60 -3.18 -16.12
C LEU A 202 -11.93 -4.47 -15.63
N ASP A 203 -11.61 -5.44 -16.48
CA ASP A 203 -10.85 -6.66 -16.09
C ASP A 203 -9.52 -6.31 -15.40
N ASP A 204 -8.76 -5.40 -16.00
CA ASP A 204 -7.46 -4.98 -15.50
C ASP A 204 -7.57 -4.24 -14.13
N THR A 205 -8.74 -3.66 -13.86
CA THR A 205 -9.13 -3.02 -12.59
C THR A 205 -9.61 -4.06 -11.56
N ILE A 206 -10.50 -4.97 -11.95
CA ILE A 206 -11.04 -6.06 -11.15
C ILE A 206 -9.91 -6.95 -10.65
N ARG A 207 -9.01 -7.37 -11.55
CA ARG A 207 -7.82 -8.18 -11.21
C ARG A 207 -6.82 -7.46 -10.32
N SER A 208 -6.80 -6.12 -10.33
CA SER A 208 -5.90 -5.31 -9.51
C SER A 208 -6.46 -4.99 -8.13
N TYR A 209 -7.76 -4.71 -8.00
CA TYR A 209 -8.35 -4.20 -6.74
C TYR A 209 -9.41 -5.13 -6.12
N TYR A 210 -10.11 -5.93 -6.92
CA TYR A 210 -11.23 -6.76 -6.44
C TYR A 210 -10.81 -8.21 -6.18
N ASN A 211 -10.04 -8.80 -7.11
CA ASN A 211 -9.52 -10.16 -6.97
C ASN A 211 -8.22 -10.21 -6.15
N ASN A 212 -7.59 -9.05 -5.89
CA ASN A 212 -6.46 -8.90 -4.98
C ASN A 212 -6.57 -7.59 -4.19
N PRO A 213 -7.53 -7.48 -3.25
CA PRO A 213 -7.76 -6.27 -2.47
C PRO A 213 -6.56 -5.95 -1.58
N VAL A 214 -6.34 -4.66 -1.31
CA VAL A 214 -5.28 -4.21 -0.40
C VAL A 214 -5.59 -4.69 1.00
N GLN A 215 -4.62 -5.27 1.71
CA GLN A 215 -4.82 -5.76 3.07
C GLN A 215 -4.58 -4.63 4.07
N VAL A 216 -5.55 -4.42 4.96
CA VAL A 216 -5.51 -3.40 6.01
C VAL A 216 -5.92 -3.99 7.36
N ALA A 217 -5.65 -3.24 8.43
CA ALA A 217 -6.24 -3.43 9.74
C ALA A 217 -6.92 -2.12 10.19
N GLN A 218 -8.07 -2.22 10.84
CA GLN A 218 -8.80 -1.03 11.34
C GLN A 218 -8.20 -0.51 12.64
N VAL A 219 -8.10 0.81 12.80
CA VAL A 219 -7.69 1.48 14.03
C VAL A 219 -8.66 2.63 14.30
N GLY A 220 -9.63 2.40 15.19
CA GLY A 220 -10.71 3.37 15.43
C GLY A 220 -11.49 3.69 14.15
N SER A 221 -11.41 4.95 13.70
CA SER A 221 -12.09 5.46 12.50
C SER A 221 -11.33 5.26 11.18
N TYR A 222 -10.06 4.88 11.23
CA TYR A 222 -9.18 4.81 10.05
C TYR A 222 -8.56 3.41 9.88
N TYR A 223 -7.75 3.24 8.83
CA TYR A 223 -7.14 1.96 8.48
C TYR A 223 -5.61 2.09 8.40
N VAL A 224 -4.89 1.04 8.79
CA VAL A 224 -3.43 0.94 8.63
C VAL A 224 -3.13 -0.08 7.54
N PHE A 225 -2.32 0.32 6.56
CA PHE A 225 -1.81 -0.56 5.51
C PHE A 225 -1.04 -1.74 6.13
N GLN A 226 -1.38 -2.97 5.75
CA GLN A 226 -0.71 -4.19 6.22
C GLN A 226 0.13 -4.82 5.11
N SER A 227 -0.45 -5.11 3.95
CA SER A 227 0.25 -5.85 2.89
C SER A 227 -0.40 -5.70 1.50
N ASP A 228 0.34 -6.17 0.49
CA ASP A 228 0.04 -6.19 -0.95
C ASP A 228 -0.76 -4.98 -1.46
N GLY A 229 -0.03 -3.94 -1.89
CA GLY A 229 -0.61 -2.89 -2.73
C GLY A 229 -0.20 -1.46 -2.41
N ARG A 230 1.03 -1.19 -1.95
CA ARG A 230 1.53 0.19 -1.76
C ARG A 230 1.27 1.06 -3.00
N HIS A 231 1.65 0.57 -4.19
CA HIS A 231 1.36 1.20 -5.48
C HIS A 231 -0.13 1.49 -5.72
N ARG A 232 -0.99 0.49 -5.44
CA ARG A 232 -2.44 0.56 -5.63
C ARG A 232 -3.08 1.59 -4.69
N THR A 233 -2.60 1.63 -3.45
CA THR A 233 -3.05 2.57 -2.42
C THR A 233 -2.61 3.99 -2.73
N LEU A 234 -1.33 4.22 -3.07
CA LEU A 234 -0.83 5.55 -3.46
C LEU A 234 -1.52 6.07 -4.73
N ALA A 235 -1.75 5.21 -5.74
CA ALA A 235 -2.48 5.58 -6.93
C ALA A 235 -3.90 6.08 -6.59
N ALA A 236 -4.65 5.30 -5.80
CA ALA A 236 -5.98 5.69 -5.36
C ALA A 236 -6.01 6.93 -4.45
N GLN A 237 -5.02 7.10 -3.56
CA GLN A 237 -4.86 8.31 -2.74
C GLN A 237 -4.61 9.55 -3.59
N SER A 238 -3.87 9.44 -4.69
CA SER A 238 -3.60 10.57 -5.59
C SER A 238 -4.85 11.04 -6.34
N LEU A 239 -5.81 10.13 -6.56
CA LEU A 239 -7.12 10.38 -7.17
C LEU A 239 -8.22 10.68 -6.15
N ASP A 240 -7.93 10.59 -4.85
CA ASP A 240 -8.89 10.73 -3.73
C ASP A 240 -10.15 9.84 -3.85
N THR A 241 -9.99 8.64 -4.41
CA THR A 241 -11.08 7.68 -4.68
C THR A 241 -11.31 6.70 -3.52
N TYR A 242 -12.45 6.02 -3.50
CA TYR A 242 -12.70 4.87 -2.62
C TYR A 242 -12.12 3.59 -3.25
N ILE A 243 -11.58 2.69 -2.43
CA ILE A 243 -11.11 1.38 -2.87
C ILE A 243 -11.68 0.24 -2.03
N PRO A 244 -11.90 -0.95 -2.62
CA PRO A 244 -12.13 -2.17 -1.85
C PRO A 244 -10.82 -2.59 -1.15
N VAL A 245 -10.92 -2.83 0.15
CA VAL A 245 -9.83 -3.37 1.00
C VAL A 245 -10.30 -4.58 1.78
N LEU A 246 -9.37 -5.46 2.13
CA LEU A 246 -9.63 -6.61 2.99
C LEU A 246 -9.24 -6.28 4.44
N VAL A 247 -10.22 -6.22 5.33
CA VAL A 247 -10.02 -5.90 6.75
C VAL A 247 -9.60 -7.16 7.51
N THR A 248 -8.29 -7.35 7.60
CA THR A 248 -7.64 -8.56 8.15
C THR A 248 -7.62 -8.63 9.69
N GLY A 249 -8.04 -7.56 10.35
CA GLY A 249 -8.04 -7.42 11.80
C GLY A 249 -8.19 -5.96 12.23
N SER A 250 -8.00 -5.71 13.52
CA SER A 250 -8.04 -4.36 14.11
C SER A 250 -6.98 -4.19 15.19
N TYR A 251 -6.64 -2.95 15.51
CA TYR A 251 -5.83 -2.60 16.66
C TYR A 251 -6.67 -1.83 17.67
N THR A 252 -6.67 -2.30 18.91
CA THR A 252 -7.28 -1.60 20.06
C THR A 252 -6.16 -1.03 20.92
N ARG A 253 -6.27 0.24 21.32
CA ARG A 253 -5.34 0.86 22.27
C ARG A 253 -5.48 0.16 23.62
N ASN A 254 -4.37 -0.09 24.33
CA ASN A 254 -4.45 -0.60 25.69
C ASN A 254 -4.63 0.58 26.67
N ASP A 255 -5.44 0.39 27.70
CA ASP A 255 -5.62 1.34 28.81
C ASP A 255 -4.47 1.25 29.85
#